data_AF-A0A6I3MNP2-F1
#
_entry.id   AF-A0A6I3MNP2-F1
#
_cell.length_a   1.000
_cell.length_b   1.000
_cell.length_c   1.000
_cell.angle_alpha   90.00
_cell.angle_beta   90.00
_cell.angle_gamma   90.00
#
_symmetry.space_group_name_H-M   'P 1'
#
loop_
_entity.id
_entity.type
_entity.pdbx_description
1 polymer ?
#
loop_
_entity_poly.entity_id
_entity_poly.type
_entity_poly.pdbx_seq_one_letter_code
_entity_poly.pdbx_strand_id
1 'polypeptide(L)'
;MKKIFLLTLVLSQTNFAQSIFPTDGSNVGIGTLNPTSNLEIRENINTSVPAGQIAPTKSILKFSRNGTTNFSYHENAEFRLGHGGSSVYGSKLDLYINGNSNTNSIPDQHVMTWNYNGNVGLGTTAPRAVLDVAKNAQNGVLTTVFARLPEGDYVGDGTFLGVRGYSTSIINGKSFSIEHSFYNITNSSINFYRGGSTSGGGISFNTDSNKEQMRIDMNGNVGIGTLNPQNKLDVNGTIHSKEVKVDINGWPDFVFKKEYNLPTLEEVENHINENGHLVNIPSEEEALKNGISLGEMNAKLLQKIEELTLYMIEIKKENTQMKNKQSELEKLIIELNNKIK
;
A
#
# COMPACT_ATOMS: atom_id res chain seq x y z
N MET A 1 -42.64 92.63 -10.87
CA MET A 1 -42.47 91.80 -9.65
C MET A 1 -41.32 90.83 -9.88
N LYS A 2 -40.64 90.47 -8.79
CA LYS A 2 -39.23 90.07 -8.68
C LYS A 2 -38.88 88.74 -9.38
N LYS A 3 -37.73 88.72 -10.08
CA LYS A 3 -37.07 87.50 -10.55
C LYS A 3 -36.34 86.84 -9.36
N ILE A 4 -36.67 85.59 -9.06
CA ILE A 4 -35.96 84.76 -8.08
C ILE A 4 -34.87 84.01 -8.84
N PHE A 5 -33.60 84.24 -8.47
CA PHE A 5 -32.46 83.46 -8.95
C PHE A 5 -32.30 82.24 -8.03
N LEU A 6 -32.37 81.04 -8.61
CA LEU A 6 -32.09 79.79 -7.91
C LEU A 6 -30.59 79.52 -8.02
N LEU A 7 -29.88 79.60 -6.89
CA LEU A 7 -28.45 79.35 -6.81
C LEU A 7 -28.23 77.85 -6.61
N THR A 8 -27.87 77.13 -7.67
CA THR A 8 -27.46 75.72 -7.60
C THR A 8 -26.02 75.63 -7.09
N LEU A 9 -25.86 75.17 -5.85
CA LEU A 9 -24.56 74.87 -5.24
C LEU A 9 -24.04 73.54 -5.80
N VAL A 10 -23.02 73.58 -6.65
CA VAL A 10 -22.33 72.37 -7.14
C VAL A 10 -21.29 71.97 -6.10
N LEU A 11 -21.64 70.98 -5.27
CA LEU A 11 -20.69 70.32 -4.37
C LEU A 11 -19.84 69.35 -5.20
N SER A 12 -18.59 69.72 -5.48
CA SER A 12 -17.62 68.80 -6.04
C SER A 12 -17.18 67.79 -4.97
N GLN A 13 -17.48 66.50 -5.15
CA GLN A 13 -16.90 65.46 -4.31
C GLN A 13 -15.43 65.26 -4.69
N THR A 14 -14.52 65.71 -3.83
CA THR A 14 -13.11 65.33 -3.89
C THR A 14 -12.97 63.93 -3.30
N ASN A 15 -12.76 62.92 -4.14
CA ASN A 15 -12.41 61.58 -3.70
C ASN A 15 -10.97 61.58 -3.16
N PHE A 16 -10.81 61.64 -1.84
CA PHE A 16 -9.54 61.30 -1.21
C PHE A 16 -9.51 59.79 -0.98
N ALA A 17 -8.38 59.14 -1.28
CA ALA A 17 -8.13 57.82 -0.75
C ALA A 17 -8.24 57.90 0.79
N GLN A 18 -9.05 57.05 1.41
CA GLN A 18 -9.17 57.00 2.86
C GLN A 18 -7.87 56.42 3.44
N SER A 19 -6.95 57.31 3.82
CA SER A 19 -5.62 56.95 4.32
C SER A 19 -5.47 57.05 5.84
N ILE A 20 -6.55 57.43 6.56
CA ILE A 20 -6.56 57.52 8.02
C ILE A 20 -7.69 56.62 8.54
N PHE A 21 -7.31 55.54 9.22
CA PHE A 21 -8.24 54.68 9.94
C PHE A 21 -8.75 55.41 11.19
N PRO A 22 -9.96 55.07 11.69
CA PRO A 22 -10.52 55.74 12.85
C PRO A 22 -9.61 55.62 14.08
N THR A 23 -9.29 56.76 14.71
CA THR A 23 -8.47 56.79 15.95
C THR A 23 -9.32 56.63 17.21
N ASP A 24 -10.64 56.59 17.05
CA ASP A 24 -11.64 56.46 18.13
C ASP A 24 -11.92 55.01 18.52
N GLY A 25 -11.20 54.05 17.91
CA GLY A 25 -11.39 52.62 18.14
C GLY A 25 -12.58 52.02 17.38
N SER A 26 -13.22 52.77 16.49
CA SER A 26 -14.24 52.21 15.60
C SER A 26 -13.65 51.31 14.51
N ASN A 27 -14.47 50.36 14.08
CA ASN A 27 -14.13 49.36 13.07
C ASN A 27 -13.95 49.97 11.67
N VAL A 28 -13.09 49.37 10.86
CA VAL A 28 -12.85 49.76 9.46
C VAL A 28 -13.72 48.93 8.53
N GLY A 29 -14.57 49.58 7.74
CA GLY A 29 -15.39 48.93 6.71
C GLY A 29 -14.91 49.30 5.30
N ILE A 30 -14.57 48.30 4.49
CA ILE A 30 -14.38 48.48 3.04
C ILE A 30 -15.59 47.87 2.34
N GLY A 31 -16.44 48.69 1.72
CA GLY A 31 -17.68 48.23 1.08
C GLY A 31 -18.85 47.96 2.05
N THR A 32 -18.71 48.32 3.33
CA THR A 32 -19.78 48.35 4.33
C THR A 32 -19.66 49.61 5.20
N LEU A 33 -20.79 50.20 5.59
CA LEU A 33 -20.84 51.34 6.51
C LEU A 33 -20.99 50.93 7.97
N ASN A 34 -21.33 49.66 8.23
CA ASN A 34 -21.56 49.12 9.57
C ASN A 34 -20.70 47.87 9.78
N PRO A 35 -19.35 48.00 9.80
CA PRO A 35 -18.46 46.87 10.02
C PRO A 35 -18.64 46.24 11.42
N THR A 36 -18.77 44.93 11.46
CA THR A 36 -19.00 44.11 12.67
C THR A 36 -17.72 43.58 13.32
N SER A 37 -16.59 43.74 12.66
CA SER A 37 -15.24 43.38 13.12
C SER A 37 -14.27 44.53 12.87
N ASN A 38 -13.09 44.52 13.52
CA ASN A 38 -12.07 45.56 13.39
C ASN A 38 -11.75 45.93 11.93
N LEU A 39 -11.79 44.95 11.03
CA LEU A 39 -11.73 45.15 9.58
C LEU A 39 -12.75 44.22 8.91
N GLU A 40 -13.78 44.81 8.29
CA GLU A 40 -14.74 44.09 7.46
C GLU A 40 -14.59 44.55 6.01
N ILE A 41 -14.20 43.62 5.13
CA ILE A 41 -14.14 43.85 3.69
C ILE A 41 -15.31 43.12 3.05
N ARG A 42 -16.21 43.89 2.44
CA ARG A 42 -17.41 43.38 1.80
C ARG A 42 -17.42 43.79 0.34
N GLU A 43 -17.45 42.79 -0.53
CA GLU A 43 -17.66 43.05 -1.95
C GLU A 43 -19.11 43.50 -2.16
N ASN A 44 -19.29 44.70 -2.72
CA ASN A 44 -20.59 45.36 -2.78
C ASN A 44 -21.28 45.05 -4.12
N ILE A 45 -21.52 43.76 -4.38
CA ILE A 45 -22.25 43.29 -5.56
C ILE A 45 -23.40 42.38 -5.17
N ASN A 46 -24.58 42.63 -5.77
CA ASN A 46 -25.81 41.86 -5.60
C ASN A 46 -25.76 40.49 -6.31
N THR A 47 -24.67 39.75 -6.14
CA THR A 47 -24.48 38.42 -6.73
C THR A 47 -24.77 37.28 -5.76
N SER A 48 -25.43 37.58 -4.63
CA SER A 48 -26.04 36.55 -3.79
C SER A 48 -27.08 35.80 -4.62
N VAL A 49 -26.68 34.66 -5.16
CA VAL A 49 -27.57 33.75 -5.85
C VAL A 49 -28.30 32.89 -4.82
N PRO A 50 -29.61 32.62 -4.99
CA PRO A 50 -30.30 31.62 -4.19
C PRO A 50 -29.60 30.25 -4.27
N ALA A 51 -29.83 29.38 -3.29
CA ALA A 51 -29.38 28.00 -3.39
C ALA A 51 -29.89 27.38 -4.71
N GLY A 52 -29.00 26.74 -5.45
CA GLY A 52 -29.26 26.16 -6.77
C GLY A 52 -28.32 26.65 -7.87
N GLN A 53 -27.57 27.75 -7.67
CA GLN A 53 -26.63 28.28 -8.67
C GLN A 53 -25.18 28.36 -8.16
N ILE A 54 -24.24 27.92 -9.00
CA ILE A 54 -22.81 28.06 -8.74
C ILE A 54 -22.41 29.51 -9.08
N ALA A 55 -22.13 30.31 -8.06
CA ALA A 55 -21.41 31.57 -8.25
C ALA A 55 -19.89 31.32 -8.13
N PRO A 56 -19.07 31.78 -9.09
CA PRO A 56 -17.61 31.70 -8.95
C PRO A 56 -17.16 32.53 -7.74
N THR A 57 -16.07 32.10 -7.08
CA THR A 57 -15.49 32.86 -5.97
C THR A 57 -14.98 34.21 -6.48
N LYS A 58 -15.09 35.23 -5.62
CA LYS A 58 -14.78 36.63 -5.95
C LYS A 58 -13.73 37.20 -5.02
N SER A 59 -12.94 38.13 -5.56
CA SER A 59 -11.91 38.84 -4.81
C SER A 59 -12.48 39.57 -3.61
N ILE A 60 -12.00 39.23 -2.41
CA ILE A 60 -12.29 40.02 -1.20
C ILE A 60 -11.04 40.74 -0.73
N LEU A 61 -9.92 40.02 -0.63
CA LEU A 61 -8.65 40.57 -0.18
C LEU A 61 -7.53 40.11 -1.10
N LYS A 62 -6.83 41.07 -1.67
CA LYS A 62 -5.70 40.84 -2.56
C LYS A 62 -4.43 41.49 -2.01
N PHE A 63 -3.37 40.70 -1.94
CA PHE A 63 -2.02 41.16 -1.70
C PHE A 63 -1.29 41.21 -3.04
N SER A 64 -0.61 42.32 -3.32
CA SER A 64 0.09 42.54 -4.58
C SER A 64 1.42 43.25 -4.37
N ARG A 65 2.47 42.80 -5.05
CA ARG A 65 3.76 43.49 -5.17
C ARG A 65 4.08 43.69 -6.66
N ASN A 66 4.54 44.89 -7.00
CA ASN A 66 4.95 45.20 -8.36
C ASN A 66 6.26 44.50 -8.70
N GLY A 67 6.34 43.97 -9.92
CA GLY A 67 7.61 43.51 -10.47
C GLY A 67 8.60 44.67 -10.62
N THR A 68 9.89 44.35 -10.67
CA THR A 68 10.93 45.35 -10.91
C THR A 68 11.08 45.61 -12.42
N THR A 69 11.65 46.76 -12.78
CA THR A 69 11.98 47.08 -14.17
C THR A 69 12.84 45.95 -14.76
N ASN A 70 12.42 45.40 -15.91
CA ASN A 70 13.02 44.25 -16.60
C ASN A 70 12.74 42.84 -16.00
N PHE A 71 11.99 42.72 -14.91
CA PHE A 71 11.55 41.43 -14.32
C PHE A 71 10.04 41.47 -14.01
N SER A 72 9.23 41.70 -15.06
CA SER A 72 7.80 42.02 -14.96
C SER A 72 6.90 40.82 -14.66
N TYR A 73 7.04 40.24 -13.47
CA TYR A 73 6.00 39.39 -12.88
C TYR A 73 5.48 40.09 -11.63
N HIS A 74 4.22 40.49 -11.65
CA HIS A 74 3.59 40.97 -10.41
C HIS A 74 3.44 39.76 -9.48
N GLU A 75 3.81 39.86 -8.21
CA GLU A 75 3.45 38.81 -7.25
C GLU A 75 2.11 39.16 -6.63
N ASN A 76 1.15 38.24 -6.72
CA ASN A 76 -0.16 38.45 -6.14
C ASN A 76 -0.67 37.18 -5.47
N ALA A 77 -1.38 37.37 -4.37
CA ALA A 77 -2.15 36.33 -3.69
C ALA A 77 -3.51 36.89 -3.30
N GLU A 78 -4.55 36.09 -3.43
CA GLU A 78 -5.92 36.56 -3.32
C GLU A 78 -6.79 35.56 -2.56
N PHE A 79 -7.48 36.09 -1.54
CA PHE A 79 -8.53 35.41 -0.82
C PHE A 79 -9.85 35.71 -1.50
N ARG A 80 -10.49 34.66 -2.01
CA ARG A 80 -11.78 34.76 -2.69
C ARG A 80 -12.89 34.08 -1.90
N LEU A 81 -14.02 34.76 -1.73
CA LEU A 81 -15.22 34.18 -1.13
C LEU A 81 -16.25 33.82 -2.19
N GLY A 82 -16.99 32.75 -1.95
CA GLY A 82 -18.13 32.39 -2.77
C GLY A 82 -19.02 31.37 -2.08
N HIS A 83 -19.90 30.76 -2.85
CA HIS A 83 -20.88 29.80 -2.35
C HIS A 83 -20.27 28.40 -2.19
N GLY A 84 -20.72 27.65 -1.19
CA GLY A 84 -20.21 26.33 -0.79
C GLY A 84 -20.50 25.20 -1.78
N GLY A 85 -21.30 25.47 -2.81
CA GLY A 85 -21.66 24.51 -3.87
C GLY A 85 -22.92 24.94 -4.59
N SER A 86 -23.35 24.18 -5.60
CA SER A 86 -24.58 24.51 -6.35
C SER A 86 -25.81 24.56 -5.47
N SER A 87 -25.89 23.76 -4.39
CA SER A 87 -27.11 23.63 -3.57
C SER A 87 -26.88 23.80 -2.07
N VAL A 88 -25.79 24.47 -1.66
CA VAL A 88 -25.38 24.55 -0.26
C VAL A 88 -25.34 25.97 0.25
N TYR A 89 -26.15 26.29 1.28
CA TYR A 89 -26.17 27.57 2.02
C TYR A 89 -24.91 27.88 2.87
N GLY A 90 -23.73 27.51 2.40
CA GLY A 90 -22.46 27.71 3.10
C GLY A 90 -21.49 28.59 2.33
N SER A 91 -20.48 29.12 3.03
CA SER A 91 -19.39 29.88 2.41
C SER A 91 -18.26 28.97 1.94
N LYS A 92 -17.59 29.37 0.88
CA LYS A 92 -16.33 28.80 0.41
C LYS A 92 -15.26 29.89 0.40
N LEU A 93 -14.07 29.57 0.90
CA LEU A 93 -12.89 30.43 0.83
C LEU A 93 -11.84 29.76 -0.07
N ASP A 94 -11.47 30.42 -1.15
CA ASP A 94 -10.38 30.01 -2.03
C ASP A 94 -9.16 30.90 -1.85
N LEU A 95 -7.98 30.28 -1.92
CA LEU A 95 -6.71 30.96 -2.08
C LEU A 95 -6.23 30.78 -3.51
N TYR A 96 -5.98 31.91 -4.18
CA TYR A 96 -5.30 31.96 -5.47
C TYR A 96 -3.94 32.63 -5.31
N ILE A 97 -2.93 32.11 -6.01
CA ILE A 97 -1.58 32.66 -6.05
C ILE A 97 -1.16 32.76 -7.53
N ASN A 98 -0.30 33.71 -7.87
CA ASN A 98 0.30 33.77 -9.21
C ASN A 98 1.14 32.51 -9.48
N GLY A 99 0.84 31.82 -10.58
CA GLY A 99 1.68 30.72 -11.08
C GLY A 99 2.89 31.21 -11.87
N ASN A 100 3.76 30.27 -12.26
CA ASN A 100 5.04 30.55 -12.96
C ASN A 100 4.90 31.27 -14.32
N SER A 101 3.71 31.34 -14.91
CA SER A 101 3.48 31.90 -16.25
C SER A 101 2.79 33.26 -16.23
N ASN A 102 2.52 33.82 -15.05
CA ASN A 102 1.58 34.91 -14.93
C ASN A 102 2.23 36.27 -15.23
N THR A 103 2.04 36.76 -16.46
CA THR A 103 2.46 38.09 -16.92
C THR A 103 1.49 39.21 -16.52
N ASN A 104 0.41 38.89 -15.81
CA ASN A 104 -0.69 39.82 -15.50
C ASN A 104 -0.81 40.05 -13.98
N SER A 105 -1.53 41.10 -13.59
CA SER A 105 -1.72 41.42 -12.17
C SER A 105 -2.80 40.56 -11.47
N ILE A 106 -3.29 39.45 -12.04
CA ILE A 106 -4.42 38.66 -11.50
C ILE A 106 -3.96 37.23 -11.19
N PRO A 107 -4.08 36.73 -9.94
CA PRO A 107 -3.86 35.32 -9.61
C PRO A 107 -4.66 34.34 -10.46
N ASP A 108 -3.95 33.37 -11.01
CA ASP A 108 -4.42 32.37 -11.98
C ASP A 108 -4.34 30.94 -11.43
N GLN A 109 -3.53 30.67 -10.40
CA GLN A 109 -3.41 29.35 -9.81
C GLN A 109 -4.28 29.23 -8.55
N HIS A 110 -5.33 28.42 -8.61
CA HIS A 110 -6.02 27.93 -7.43
C HIS A 110 -5.12 26.97 -6.65
N VAL A 111 -4.86 27.25 -5.37
CA VAL A 111 -3.97 26.42 -4.55
C VAL A 111 -4.69 25.73 -3.40
N MET A 112 -5.70 26.38 -2.82
CA MET A 112 -6.37 25.89 -1.62
C MET A 112 -7.83 26.31 -1.58
N THR A 113 -8.68 25.43 -1.04
CA THR A 113 -10.09 25.67 -0.75
C THR A 113 -10.38 25.29 0.69
N TRP A 114 -11.11 26.14 1.41
CA TRP A 114 -11.87 25.77 2.60
C TRP A 114 -13.37 25.80 2.29
N ASN A 115 -14.05 24.68 2.51
CA ASN A 115 -15.50 24.59 2.36
C ASN A 115 -16.22 24.81 3.70
N TYR A 116 -17.47 25.24 3.60
CA TYR A 116 -18.38 25.46 4.74
C TYR A 116 -18.50 24.26 5.70
N ASN A 117 -18.23 23.05 5.23
CA ASN A 117 -18.32 21.81 6.00
C ASN A 117 -17.00 21.45 6.72
N GLY A 118 -15.99 22.32 6.66
CA GLY A 118 -14.68 22.11 7.27
C GLY A 118 -13.69 21.34 6.40
N ASN A 119 -14.09 20.88 5.20
CA ASN A 119 -13.18 20.20 4.29
C ASN A 119 -12.19 21.20 3.67
N VAL A 120 -10.94 20.76 3.56
CA VAL A 120 -9.81 21.52 3.03
C VAL A 120 -9.27 20.80 1.80
N GLY A 121 -9.32 21.48 0.65
CA GLY A 121 -8.73 20.99 -0.60
C GLY A 121 -7.40 21.68 -0.87
N LEU A 122 -6.37 20.92 -1.22
CA LEU A 122 -5.13 21.43 -1.79
C LEU A 122 -5.07 21.00 -3.26
N GLY A 123 -5.13 21.99 -4.17
CA GLY A 123 -5.23 21.74 -5.62
C GLY A 123 -6.59 21.21 -6.12
N THR A 124 -7.63 21.26 -5.30
CA THR A 124 -9.02 20.96 -5.70
C THR A 124 -10.00 21.94 -5.07
N THR A 125 -11.02 22.33 -5.85
CA THR A 125 -12.15 23.13 -5.39
C THR A 125 -13.30 22.31 -4.79
N ALA A 126 -13.21 20.98 -4.85
CA ALA A 126 -14.24 20.05 -4.42
C ALA A 126 -13.64 18.92 -3.57
N PRO A 127 -13.06 19.22 -2.40
CA PRO A 127 -12.48 18.21 -1.52
C PRO A 127 -13.51 17.17 -1.09
N ARG A 128 -13.16 15.89 -1.26
CA ARG A 128 -14.01 14.72 -0.96
C ARG A 128 -13.74 14.13 0.43
N ALA A 129 -12.76 14.67 1.15
CA ALA A 129 -12.40 14.34 2.52
C ALA A 129 -12.08 15.63 3.31
N VAL A 130 -11.89 15.51 4.62
CA VAL A 130 -11.54 16.66 5.49
C VAL A 130 -10.24 17.33 5.03
N LEU A 131 -9.27 16.55 4.58
CA LEU A 131 -8.10 17.05 3.84
C LEU A 131 -7.99 16.25 2.54
N ASP A 132 -8.07 16.94 1.41
CA ASP A 132 -7.99 16.34 0.08
C ASP A 132 -6.85 16.99 -0.70
N VAL A 133 -5.74 16.25 -0.85
CA VAL A 133 -4.58 16.67 -1.65
C VAL A 133 -4.72 16.09 -3.04
N ALA A 134 -5.37 16.86 -3.93
CA ALA A 134 -5.82 16.38 -5.23
C ALA A 134 -4.84 16.74 -6.36
N LYS A 135 -3.53 16.73 -6.08
CA LYS A 135 -2.52 16.89 -7.12
C LYS A 135 -2.40 15.57 -7.90
N ASN A 136 -2.55 15.63 -9.22
CA ASN A 136 -2.38 14.45 -10.07
C ASN A 136 -0.97 13.88 -9.93
N ALA A 137 -0.86 12.65 -9.40
CA ALA A 137 0.41 11.95 -9.27
C ALA A 137 0.86 11.42 -10.65
N GLN A 138 1.82 12.10 -11.27
CA GLN A 138 2.51 11.63 -12.48
C GLN A 138 3.69 10.72 -12.10
N ASN A 139 4.25 10.01 -13.07
CA ASN A 139 5.38 9.11 -12.83
C ASN A 139 6.57 9.85 -12.22
N GLY A 140 7.05 9.39 -11.07
CA GLY A 140 8.17 9.98 -10.34
C GLY A 140 7.85 11.29 -9.62
N VAL A 141 6.58 11.73 -9.56
CA VAL A 141 6.22 13.03 -8.96
C VAL A 141 5.76 12.86 -7.51
N LEU A 142 6.47 13.50 -6.58
CA LEU A 142 6.08 13.66 -5.18
C LEU A 142 4.85 14.56 -5.10
N THR A 143 3.76 14.05 -4.52
CA THR A 143 2.51 14.80 -4.37
C THR A 143 2.31 15.33 -2.96
N THR A 144 2.64 14.52 -1.95
CA THR A 144 2.37 14.84 -0.55
C THR A 144 3.54 14.41 0.32
N VAL A 145 3.90 15.24 1.30
CA VAL A 145 4.86 14.90 2.35
C VAL A 145 4.12 14.90 3.68
N PHE A 146 4.19 13.79 4.42
CA PHE A 146 3.60 13.66 5.76
C PHE A 146 4.55 14.12 6.86
N ALA A 147 5.84 13.87 6.69
CA ALA A 147 6.90 14.28 7.61
C ALA A 147 8.19 14.53 6.84
N ARG A 148 9.02 15.46 7.35
CA ARG A 148 10.30 15.84 6.77
C ARG A 148 11.35 15.92 7.86
N LEU A 149 12.56 15.46 7.56
CA LEU A 149 13.72 15.56 8.44
C LEU A 149 14.71 16.58 7.85
N PRO A 150 15.44 17.34 8.69
CA PRO A 150 16.40 18.33 8.22
C PRO A 150 17.61 17.70 7.50
N GLU A 151 18.00 16.49 7.88
CA GLU A 151 19.11 15.76 7.27
C GLU A 151 18.82 15.48 5.80
N GLY A 152 19.63 15.98 4.87
CA GLY A 152 19.45 15.73 3.44
C GLY A 152 18.35 16.56 2.76
N ASP A 153 17.67 17.46 3.47
CA ASP A 153 16.61 18.32 2.91
C ASP A 153 17.11 19.36 1.88
N TYR A 154 18.42 19.52 1.78
CA TYR A 154 19.08 20.39 0.82
C TYR A 154 19.39 19.71 -0.53
N VAL A 155 19.05 18.44 -0.70
CA VAL A 155 19.26 17.67 -1.94
C VAL A 155 17.93 17.16 -2.49
N GLY A 156 17.61 17.54 -3.74
CA GLY A 156 16.42 17.04 -4.45
C GLY A 156 15.12 17.31 -3.69
N ASP A 157 14.29 16.28 -3.54
CA ASP A 157 13.02 16.37 -2.77
C ASP A 157 13.23 16.31 -1.24
N GLY A 158 14.46 16.04 -0.79
CA GLY A 158 14.86 15.98 0.62
C GLY A 158 14.71 14.60 1.28
N THR A 159 14.71 14.61 2.61
CA THR A 159 14.44 13.43 3.44
C THR A 159 13.05 13.53 4.04
N PHE A 160 12.19 12.58 3.68
CA PHE A 160 10.76 12.70 3.97
C PHE A 160 10.08 11.34 3.99
N LEU A 161 8.90 11.29 4.60
CA LEU A 161 7.89 10.26 4.39
C LEU A 161 6.73 10.87 3.59
N GLY A 162 6.38 10.29 2.43
CA GLY A 162 5.43 10.92 1.51
C GLY A 162 4.84 10.00 0.46
N VAL A 163 4.03 10.59 -0.43
CA VAL A 163 3.32 9.90 -1.51
C VAL A 163 3.92 10.30 -2.86
N ARG A 164 4.33 9.31 -3.66
CA ARG A 164 4.83 9.53 -5.02
C ARG A 164 4.02 8.71 -6.03
N GLY A 165 3.70 9.34 -7.17
CA GLY A 165 3.05 8.67 -8.29
C GLY A 165 4.03 7.83 -9.09
N TYR A 166 3.60 6.65 -9.54
CA TYR A 166 4.37 5.81 -10.46
C TYR A 166 3.49 5.31 -11.61
N SER A 167 4.00 5.42 -12.83
CA SER A 167 3.43 4.71 -13.98
C SER A 167 4.20 3.42 -14.14
N THR A 168 3.61 2.30 -13.74
CA THR A 168 4.29 1.01 -13.85
C THR A 168 4.09 0.43 -15.24
N SER A 169 5.19 0.07 -15.90
CA SER A 169 5.23 -0.55 -17.23
C SER A 169 4.52 -1.92 -17.29
N ILE A 170 4.24 -2.54 -16.14
CA ILE A 170 3.65 -3.88 -16.08
C ILE A 170 2.18 -3.89 -16.52
N ILE A 171 1.42 -2.79 -16.40
CA ILE A 171 -0.04 -2.83 -16.68
C ILE A 171 -0.69 -1.51 -17.17
N ASN A 172 0.05 -0.46 -17.53
CA ASN A 172 -0.53 0.88 -17.81
C ASN A 172 -1.46 1.41 -16.68
N GLY A 173 -1.35 0.86 -15.47
CA GLY A 173 -2.09 1.27 -14.28
C GLY A 173 -1.33 2.37 -13.54
N LYS A 174 -2.01 3.50 -13.29
CA LYS A 174 -1.49 4.57 -12.41
C LYS A 174 -1.43 4.04 -10.97
N SER A 175 -0.23 3.97 -10.40
CA SER A 175 0.03 3.45 -9.05
C SER A 175 0.58 4.57 -8.16
N PHE A 176 0.58 4.36 -6.84
CA PHE A 176 1.22 5.27 -5.89
C PHE A 176 2.06 4.50 -4.88
N SER A 177 3.11 5.13 -4.37
CA SER A 177 3.86 4.63 -3.22
C SER A 177 3.57 5.48 -1.99
N ILE A 178 3.74 4.89 -0.83
CA ILE A 178 4.17 5.62 0.37
C ILE A 178 5.66 5.31 0.52
N GLU A 179 6.50 6.33 0.50
CA GLU A 179 7.95 6.16 0.48
C GLU A 179 8.66 7.03 1.50
N HIS A 180 9.74 6.47 2.05
CA HIS A 180 10.74 7.18 2.83
C HIS A 180 11.98 7.41 1.96
N SER A 181 12.30 8.69 1.74
CA SER A 181 13.51 9.13 1.04
C SER A 181 14.54 9.60 2.07
N PHE A 182 15.81 9.31 1.83
CA PHE A 182 16.95 9.87 2.55
C PHE A 182 17.98 10.38 1.53
N TYR A 183 18.31 11.68 1.56
CA TYR A 183 19.24 12.29 0.58
C TYR A 183 18.84 12.05 -0.88
N ASN A 184 17.55 12.20 -1.20
CA ASN A 184 16.99 11.99 -2.54
C ASN A 184 17.12 10.53 -3.07
N ILE A 185 17.40 9.58 -2.18
CA ILE A 185 17.37 8.14 -2.47
C ILE A 185 16.17 7.54 -1.75
N THR A 186 15.27 6.89 -2.49
CA THR A 186 14.19 6.10 -1.90
C THR A 186 14.78 4.94 -1.12
N ASN A 187 14.73 5.01 0.21
CA ASN A 187 15.29 3.97 1.09
C ASN A 187 14.31 2.79 1.22
N SER A 188 13.05 3.11 1.53
CA SER A 188 11.99 2.11 1.67
C SER A 188 10.67 2.64 1.12
N SER A 189 9.82 1.72 0.65
CA SER A 189 8.48 2.07 0.19
C SER A 189 7.48 0.93 0.37
N ILE A 190 6.21 1.31 0.36
CA ILE A 190 5.10 0.40 0.12
C ILE A 190 4.45 0.86 -1.18
N ASN A 191 4.45 0.01 -2.19
CA ASN A 191 3.89 0.33 -3.50
C ASN A 191 2.50 -0.28 -3.63
N PHE A 192 1.53 0.53 -4.05
CA PHE A 192 0.16 0.12 -4.31
C PHE A 192 -0.07 0.09 -5.82
N TYR A 193 0.00 -1.10 -6.40
CA TYR A 193 -0.16 -1.28 -7.83
C TYR A 193 -1.63 -1.26 -8.21
N ARG A 194 -2.03 -0.32 -9.06
CA ARG A 194 -3.36 -0.33 -9.66
C ARG A 194 -3.38 -1.39 -10.76
N GLY A 195 -4.22 -2.41 -10.59
CA GLY A 195 -4.48 -3.41 -11.63
C GLY A 195 -5.06 -2.81 -12.90
N GLY A 196 -5.29 -3.64 -13.92
CA GLY A 196 -5.84 -3.18 -15.21
C GLY A 196 -7.27 -2.62 -15.15
N SER A 197 -7.98 -2.76 -14.02
CA SER A 197 -9.38 -2.34 -13.86
C SER A 197 -9.66 -1.80 -12.43
N THR A 198 -10.90 -1.93 -11.94
CA THR A 198 -11.29 -1.66 -10.55
C THR A 198 -10.74 -2.70 -9.54
N SER A 199 -10.20 -3.81 -10.04
CA SER A 199 -9.55 -4.89 -9.28
C SER A 199 -8.25 -5.36 -9.97
N GLY A 200 -7.55 -6.32 -9.36
CA GLY A 200 -6.32 -6.91 -9.91
C GLY A 200 -5.04 -6.14 -9.55
N GLY A 201 -5.10 -5.30 -8.53
CA GLY A 201 -3.92 -4.64 -7.97
C GLY A 201 -3.07 -5.58 -7.11
N GLY A 202 -1.89 -5.13 -6.74
CA GLY A 202 -0.98 -5.83 -5.83
C GLY A 202 -0.29 -4.85 -4.89
N ILE A 203 0.45 -5.38 -3.92
CA ILE A 203 1.21 -4.59 -2.96
C ILE A 203 2.63 -5.14 -2.89
N SER A 204 3.64 -4.27 -2.93
CA SER A 204 5.02 -4.65 -2.60
C SER A 204 5.56 -3.86 -1.42
N PHE A 205 6.47 -4.49 -0.70
CA PHE A 205 7.22 -3.93 0.41
C PHE A 205 8.70 -3.90 0.03
N ASN A 206 9.26 -2.69 0.03
CA ASN A 206 10.58 -2.41 -0.48
C ASN A 206 11.45 -1.82 0.62
N THR A 207 12.68 -2.30 0.74
CA THR A 207 13.69 -1.81 1.69
C THR A 207 15.05 -1.76 1.01
N ASP A 208 16.07 -1.23 1.69
CA ASP A 208 17.45 -1.25 1.21
C ASP A 208 17.58 -0.64 -0.20
N SER A 209 17.33 0.67 -0.28
CA SER A 209 17.31 1.42 -1.54
C SER A 209 16.20 0.96 -2.50
N ASN A 210 14.99 0.82 -1.96
CA ASN A 210 13.77 0.49 -2.71
C ASN A 210 13.79 -0.89 -3.41
N LYS A 211 14.58 -1.84 -2.90
CA LYS A 211 14.56 -3.22 -3.37
C LYS A 211 13.33 -3.96 -2.82
N GLU A 212 12.56 -4.58 -3.70
CA GLU A 212 11.41 -5.38 -3.30
C GLU A 212 11.85 -6.64 -2.52
N GLN A 213 11.33 -6.80 -1.31
CA GLN A 213 11.62 -7.94 -0.42
C GLN A 213 10.41 -8.88 -0.30
N MET A 214 9.20 -8.33 -0.36
CA MET A 214 7.94 -9.06 -0.21
C MET A 214 6.86 -8.46 -1.11
N ARG A 215 5.96 -9.31 -1.60
CA ARG A 215 4.74 -8.89 -2.29
C ARG A 215 3.52 -9.71 -1.93
N ILE A 216 2.36 -9.11 -2.17
CA ILE A 216 1.09 -9.78 -2.40
C ILE A 216 0.71 -9.49 -3.85
N ASP A 217 0.67 -10.51 -4.69
CA ASP A 217 0.36 -10.37 -6.11
C ASP A 217 -1.16 -10.19 -6.37
N MET A 218 -1.54 -10.04 -7.64
CA MET A 218 -2.94 -9.86 -8.03
C MET A 218 -3.84 -11.08 -7.77
N ASN A 219 -3.25 -12.27 -7.56
CA ASN A 219 -3.93 -13.51 -7.25
C ASN A 219 -4.03 -13.77 -5.73
N GLY A 220 -3.51 -12.84 -4.93
CA GLY A 220 -3.43 -12.94 -3.48
C GLY A 220 -2.37 -13.92 -2.99
N ASN A 221 -1.37 -14.23 -3.82
CA ASN A 221 -0.22 -15.03 -3.44
C ASN A 221 0.84 -14.14 -2.78
N VAL A 222 1.43 -14.63 -1.69
CA VAL A 222 2.50 -13.94 -0.97
C VAL A 222 3.84 -14.46 -1.45
N GLY A 223 4.71 -13.57 -1.91
CA GLY A 223 6.09 -13.87 -2.24
C GLY A 223 7.05 -13.20 -1.26
N ILE A 224 8.00 -13.93 -0.70
CA ILE A 224 9.13 -13.40 0.08
C ILE A 224 10.42 -13.79 -0.65
N GLY A 225 11.19 -12.78 -1.09
CA GLY A 225 12.39 -13.00 -1.91
C GLY A 225 12.13 -13.51 -3.33
N THR A 226 10.87 -13.50 -3.80
CA THR A 226 10.46 -13.89 -5.16
C THR A 226 9.41 -12.92 -5.71
N LEU A 227 9.52 -12.60 -7.00
CA LEU A 227 8.60 -11.69 -7.69
C LEU A 227 7.38 -12.40 -8.30
N ASN A 228 7.45 -13.73 -8.44
CA ASN A 228 6.47 -14.55 -9.14
C ASN A 228 6.00 -15.73 -8.27
N PRO A 229 5.31 -15.47 -7.14
CA PRO A 229 4.80 -16.54 -6.29
C PRO A 229 3.76 -17.40 -7.02
N GLN A 230 4.00 -18.71 -7.07
CA GLN A 230 3.14 -19.73 -7.66
C GLN A 230 2.19 -20.36 -6.62
N ASN A 231 2.55 -20.32 -5.33
CA ASN A 231 1.69 -20.79 -4.24
C ASN A 231 1.16 -19.63 -3.39
N LYS A 232 0.22 -19.92 -2.49
CA LYS A 232 -0.31 -18.92 -1.55
C LYS A 232 0.78 -18.26 -0.72
N LEU A 233 1.84 -18.99 -0.41
CA LEU A 233 3.07 -18.47 0.18
C LEU A 233 4.26 -19.14 -0.50
N ASP A 234 5.07 -18.36 -1.19
CA ASP A 234 6.38 -18.78 -1.67
C ASP A 234 7.48 -17.99 -0.96
N VAL A 235 8.47 -18.72 -0.44
CA VAL A 235 9.63 -18.14 0.25
C VAL A 235 10.88 -18.62 -0.46
N ASN A 236 11.61 -17.70 -1.08
CA ASN A 236 12.94 -17.95 -1.62
C ASN A 236 13.99 -17.74 -0.52
N GLY A 237 14.05 -18.69 0.42
CA GLY A 237 14.92 -18.63 1.58
C GLY A 237 14.52 -19.64 2.65
N THR A 238 15.09 -19.49 3.85
CA THR A 238 14.82 -20.40 4.98
C THR A 238 13.65 -19.91 5.82
N ILE A 239 12.74 -20.82 6.17
CA ILE A 239 11.69 -20.58 7.16
C ILE A 239 12.16 -21.15 8.51
N HIS A 240 12.30 -20.29 9.52
CA HIS A 240 12.55 -20.71 10.89
C HIS A 240 11.27 -20.52 11.71
N SER A 241 10.68 -21.63 12.14
CA SER A 241 9.40 -21.67 12.86
C SER A 241 9.54 -22.47 14.14
N LYS A 242 8.77 -22.10 15.18
CA LYS A 242 8.68 -22.90 16.42
C LYS A 242 7.97 -24.24 16.19
N GLU A 243 6.95 -24.24 15.34
CA GLU A 243 6.15 -25.43 15.02
C GLU A 243 5.57 -25.28 13.61
N VAL A 244 5.43 -26.41 12.90
CA VAL A 244 4.71 -26.51 11.63
C VAL A 244 3.68 -27.61 11.77
N LYS A 245 2.40 -27.25 11.78
CA LYS A 245 1.30 -28.20 11.70
C LYS A 245 0.86 -28.33 10.24
N VAL A 246 0.97 -29.54 9.70
CA VAL A 246 0.57 -29.85 8.32
C VAL A 246 -0.71 -30.65 8.34
N ASP A 247 -1.75 -30.13 7.70
CA ASP A 247 -2.98 -30.88 7.48
C ASP A 247 -2.75 -31.85 6.30
N ILE A 248 -2.96 -33.13 6.54
CA ILE A 248 -2.68 -34.21 5.58
C ILE A 248 -3.93 -35.05 5.35
N ASN A 249 -4.11 -35.47 4.11
CA ASN A 249 -5.18 -36.40 3.72
C ASN A 249 -4.60 -37.81 3.61
N GLY A 250 -4.94 -38.68 4.56
CA GLY A 250 -4.50 -40.08 4.58
C GLY A 250 -3.28 -40.31 5.47
N TRP A 251 -3.53 -40.72 6.71
CA TRP A 251 -2.51 -41.23 7.62
C TRP A 251 -2.29 -42.74 7.35
N PRO A 252 -1.06 -43.25 7.33
CA PRO A 252 -0.74 -44.61 6.88
C PRO A 252 -1.15 -45.74 7.85
N ASP A 253 -2.23 -45.59 8.61
CA ASP A 253 -2.75 -46.57 9.59
C ASP A 253 -3.33 -47.86 8.95
N PHE A 254 -3.08 -48.06 7.66
CA PHE A 254 -3.58 -49.22 6.92
C PHE A 254 -2.58 -50.38 6.88
N VAL A 255 -1.30 -50.16 7.17
CA VAL A 255 -0.25 -51.20 7.06
C VAL A 255 -0.51 -52.38 8.00
N PHE A 256 -1.13 -52.12 9.16
CA PHE A 256 -1.46 -53.16 10.13
C PHE A 256 -2.82 -53.85 9.88
N LYS A 257 -3.55 -53.46 8.83
CA LYS A 257 -4.82 -54.12 8.49
C LYS A 257 -4.55 -55.47 7.83
N LYS A 258 -5.44 -56.44 8.04
CA LYS A 258 -5.27 -57.82 7.53
C LYS A 258 -5.25 -57.88 6.01
N GLU A 259 -5.91 -56.93 5.36
CA GLU A 259 -6.02 -56.81 3.92
C GLU A 259 -4.79 -56.13 3.30
N TYR A 260 -3.85 -55.63 4.10
CA TYR A 260 -2.62 -55.05 3.61
C TYR A 260 -1.70 -56.13 3.06
N ASN A 261 -1.44 -56.06 1.75
CA ASN A 261 -0.48 -56.94 1.10
C ASN A 261 0.93 -56.38 1.32
N LEU A 262 1.57 -56.82 2.39
CA LEU A 262 2.99 -56.51 2.65
C LEU A 262 3.84 -57.09 1.51
N PRO A 263 4.63 -56.27 0.80
CA PRO A 263 5.59 -56.78 -0.18
C PRO A 263 6.52 -57.82 0.46
N THR A 264 7.10 -58.71 -0.32
CA THR A 264 8.18 -59.57 0.17
C THR A 264 9.52 -58.83 0.13
N LEU A 265 10.49 -59.24 0.96
CA LEU A 265 11.82 -58.65 0.93
C LEU A 265 12.52 -58.85 -0.42
N GLU A 266 12.23 -59.94 -1.14
CA GLU A 266 12.72 -60.18 -2.49
C GLU A 266 12.14 -59.17 -3.50
N GLU A 267 10.83 -58.88 -3.42
CA GLU A 267 10.21 -57.84 -4.26
C GLU A 267 10.78 -56.45 -3.96
N VAL A 268 11.01 -56.14 -2.69
CA VAL A 268 11.64 -54.87 -2.28
C VAL A 268 13.08 -54.76 -2.79
N GLU A 269 13.87 -55.83 -2.68
CA GLU A 269 15.24 -55.88 -3.20
C GLU A 269 15.27 -55.68 -4.72
N ASN A 270 14.41 -56.39 -5.45
CA ASN A 270 14.30 -56.24 -6.90
C ASN A 270 13.94 -54.79 -7.29
N HIS A 271 12.97 -54.18 -6.60
CA HIS A 271 12.60 -52.80 -6.86
C HIS A 271 13.76 -51.82 -6.62
N ILE A 272 14.52 -52.00 -5.54
CA ILE A 272 15.70 -51.17 -5.25
C ILE A 272 16.77 -51.35 -6.32
N ASN A 273 17.03 -52.59 -6.76
CA ASN A 273 18.02 -52.87 -7.80
C ASN A 273 17.63 -52.24 -9.15
N GLU A 274 16.33 -52.19 -9.45
CA GLU A 274 15.81 -51.59 -10.69
C GLU A 274 15.70 -50.07 -10.64
N ASN A 275 15.27 -49.49 -9.50
CA ASN A 275 14.87 -48.08 -9.41
C ASN A 275 15.79 -47.23 -8.51
N GLY A 276 16.63 -47.85 -7.69
CA GLY A 276 17.58 -47.15 -6.80
C GLY A 276 16.96 -46.49 -5.56
N HIS A 277 15.67 -46.72 -5.29
CA HIS A 277 14.98 -46.18 -4.12
C HIS A 277 13.87 -47.14 -3.63
N LEU A 278 13.30 -46.86 -2.46
CA LEU A 278 12.20 -47.64 -1.90
C LEU A 278 10.89 -47.39 -2.66
N VAL A 279 10.02 -48.40 -2.67
CA VAL A 279 8.66 -48.29 -3.20
C VAL A 279 7.92 -47.11 -2.55
N ASN A 280 7.22 -46.30 -3.34
CA ASN A 280 6.48 -45.08 -2.96
C ASN A 280 7.32 -43.90 -2.48
N ILE A 281 8.62 -44.05 -2.26
CA ILE A 281 9.53 -42.93 -1.98
C ILE A 281 9.95 -42.33 -3.33
N PRO A 282 9.86 -40.99 -3.52
CA PRO A 282 10.25 -40.37 -4.77
C PRO A 282 11.74 -40.56 -5.05
N SER A 283 12.10 -40.60 -6.32
CA SER A 283 13.51 -40.61 -6.74
C SER A 283 14.19 -39.27 -6.46
N GLU A 284 15.53 -39.24 -6.50
CA GLU A 284 16.29 -37.99 -6.36
C GLU A 284 15.90 -36.97 -7.46
N GLU A 285 15.74 -37.43 -8.69
CA GLU A 285 15.33 -36.57 -9.81
C GLU A 285 13.94 -35.95 -9.58
N GLU A 286 12.97 -36.75 -9.12
CA GLU A 286 11.63 -36.27 -8.78
C GLU A 286 11.66 -35.26 -7.62
N ALA A 287 12.44 -35.55 -6.58
CA ALA A 287 12.58 -34.70 -5.40
C ALA A 287 13.24 -33.35 -5.73
N LEU A 288 14.28 -33.34 -6.57
CA LEU A 288 14.94 -32.11 -7.00
C LEU A 288 14.06 -31.27 -7.94
N LYS A 289 13.26 -31.94 -8.78
CA LYS A 289 12.39 -31.25 -9.75
C LYS A 289 11.14 -30.65 -9.12
N ASN A 290 10.48 -31.39 -8.23
CA ASN A 290 9.16 -31.02 -7.70
C ASN A 290 9.20 -30.54 -6.24
N GLY A 291 10.34 -30.70 -5.55
CA GLY A 291 10.43 -30.52 -4.11
C GLY A 291 9.81 -31.69 -3.34
N ILE A 292 9.82 -31.59 -2.01
CA ILE A 292 9.28 -32.62 -1.10
C ILE A 292 8.18 -32.00 -0.24
N SER A 293 6.98 -32.58 -0.30
CA SER A 293 5.90 -32.25 0.63
C SER A 293 6.20 -32.83 2.01
N LEU A 294 6.36 -31.97 3.01
CA LEU A 294 6.71 -32.35 4.38
C LEU A 294 5.72 -33.37 4.97
N GLY A 295 4.42 -33.13 4.79
CA GLY A 295 3.37 -33.99 5.32
C GLY A 295 3.32 -35.35 4.64
N GLU A 296 3.36 -35.38 3.30
CA GLU A 296 3.34 -36.63 2.53
C GLU A 296 4.60 -37.46 2.76
N MET A 297 5.77 -36.82 2.85
CA MET A 297 7.02 -37.53 3.10
C MET A 297 7.02 -38.14 4.49
N ASN A 298 6.56 -37.42 5.53
CA ASN A 298 6.42 -37.98 6.86
C ASN A 298 5.44 -39.17 6.90
N ALA A 299 4.33 -39.11 6.17
CA ALA A 299 3.39 -40.23 6.06
C ALA A 299 4.03 -41.43 5.34
N LYS A 300 4.73 -41.23 4.22
CA LYS A 300 5.45 -42.31 3.52
C LYS A 300 6.54 -42.94 4.38
N LEU A 301 7.30 -42.13 5.12
CA LEU A 301 8.32 -42.63 6.06
C LEU A 301 7.69 -43.45 7.18
N LEU A 302 6.56 -43.01 7.74
CA LEU A 302 5.82 -43.79 8.73
C LEU A 302 5.34 -45.13 8.17
N GLN A 303 4.78 -45.16 6.95
CA GLN A 303 4.42 -46.41 6.28
C GLN A 303 5.62 -47.37 6.21
N LYS A 304 6.81 -46.87 5.88
CA LYS A 304 8.03 -47.71 5.81
C LYS A 304 8.49 -48.20 7.17
N ILE A 305 8.34 -47.40 8.23
CA ILE A 305 8.60 -47.84 9.59
C ILE A 305 7.64 -48.96 10.01
N GLU A 306 6.37 -48.87 9.64
CA GLU A 306 5.36 -49.90 9.93
C GLU A 306 5.62 -51.20 9.15
N GLU A 307 5.95 -51.13 7.85
CA GLU A 307 6.37 -52.27 7.04
C GLU A 307 7.62 -52.96 7.62
N LEU A 308 8.65 -52.18 7.96
CA LEU A 308 9.87 -52.68 8.62
C LEU A 308 9.55 -53.37 9.95
N THR A 309 8.58 -52.85 10.70
CA THR A 309 8.12 -53.46 11.95
C THR A 309 7.51 -54.84 11.71
N LEU A 310 6.71 -55.01 10.65
CA LEU A 310 6.14 -56.32 10.29
C LEU A 310 7.22 -57.33 9.89
N TYR A 311 8.19 -56.95 9.05
CA TYR A 311 9.31 -57.83 8.70
C TYR A 311 10.13 -58.23 9.94
N MET A 312 10.39 -57.30 10.86
CA MET A 312 11.12 -57.62 12.10
C MET A 312 10.36 -58.62 12.98
N ILE A 313 9.03 -58.51 13.07
CA ILE A 313 8.19 -59.47 13.80
C ILE A 313 8.28 -60.86 13.16
N GLU A 314 8.22 -60.92 11.83
CA GLU A 314 8.34 -62.17 11.07
C GLU A 314 9.70 -62.85 11.26
N ILE A 315 10.80 -62.11 11.02
CA ILE A 315 12.17 -62.59 11.24
C ILE A 315 12.36 -63.09 12.67
N LYS A 316 11.78 -62.41 13.67
CA LYS A 316 11.88 -62.84 15.07
C LYS A 316 11.16 -64.18 15.31
N LYS A 317 10.00 -64.39 14.69
CA LYS A 317 9.27 -65.66 14.77
C LYS A 317 10.09 -66.78 14.11
N GLU A 318 10.60 -66.56 12.91
CA GLU A 318 11.44 -67.53 12.21
C GLU A 318 12.71 -67.88 13.01
N ASN A 319 13.41 -66.89 13.54
CA ASN A 319 14.61 -67.10 14.35
C ASN A 319 14.29 -67.92 15.63
N THR A 320 13.14 -67.67 16.25
CA THR A 320 12.69 -68.46 17.41
C THR A 320 12.42 -69.91 17.01
N GLN A 321 11.76 -70.14 15.87
CA GLN A 321 11.54 -71.48 15.33
C GLN A 321 12.86 -72.18 14.98
N MET A 322 13.81 -71.47 14.37
CA MET A 322 15.14 -72.00 14.06
C MET A 322 15.89 -72.42 15.33
N LYS A 323 15.87 -71.59 16.38
CA LYS A 323 16.49 -71.91 17.68
C LYS A 323 15.85 -73.13 18.33
N ASN A 324 14.52 -73.25 18.26
CA ASN A 324 13.82 -74.42 18.80
C ASN A 324 14.21 -75.69 18.03
N LYS A 325 14.21 -75.65 16.68
CA LYS A 325 14.67 -76.76 15.83
C LYS A 325 16.13 -77.13 16.12
N GLN A 326 17.01 -76.15 16.32
CA GLN A 326 18.39 -76.39 16.68
C GLN A 326 18.51 -77.11 18.02
N SER A 327 17.75 -76.69 19.04
CA SER A 327 17.71 -77.36 20.34
C SER A 327 17.18 -78.80 20.26
N GLU A 328 16.18 -79.07 19.42
CA GLU A 328 15.68 -80.43 19.17
C GLU A 328 16.71 -81.32 18.47
N LEU A 329 17.39 -80.79 17.44
CA LEU A 329 18.47 -81.50 16.75
C LEU A 329 19.63 -81.83 17.70
N GLU A 330 20.01 -80.88 18.56
CA GLU A 330 21.05 -81.10 19.58
C GLU A 330 20.66 -82.23 20.55
N LYS A 331 19.41 -82.29 21.00
CA LYS A 331 18.90 -83.41 21.82
C LYS A 331 18.96 -84.75 21.09
N LEU A 332 18.53 -84.79 19.84
CA LEU A 332 18.53 -86.03 19.04
C LEU A 332 19.95 -86.55 18.80
N ILE A 333 20.91 -85.65 18.55
CA ILE A 333 22.34 -86.00 18.42
C ILE A 333 22.87 -86.60 19.73
N ILE A 334 22.53 -86.04 20.88
CA ILE A 334 22.92 -86.58 22.19
C ILE A 334 22.33 -87.98 22.40
N GLU A 335 21.05 -88.19 22.09
CA GLU A 335 20.40 -89.51 22.20
C GLU A 335 21.03 -90.56 21.27
N LEU A 336 21.33 -90.20 20.02
CA LEU A 336 22.00 -91.08 19.07
C LEU A 336 23.42 -91.44 19.53
N ASN A 337 24.19 -90.46 20.00
CA ASN A 337 25.53 -90.70 20.54
C ASN A 337 25.52 -91.63 21.77
N ASN A 338 24.48 -91.54 22.61
CA ASN A 338 24.30 -92.43 23.74
C ASN A 338 23.88 -93.86 23.34
N LYS A 339 23.30 -94.07 22.15
CA LYS A 339 22.94 -95.39 21.61
C LYS A 339 24.10 -96.10 20.90
N ILE A 340 25.14 -95.38 20.51
CA ILE A 340 26.31 -95.90 19.77
C ILE A 340 27.48 -96.27 20.73
N LYS A 341 27.43 -95.82 21.99
CA LYS A 341 28.34 -96.24 23.07
C LYS A 341 27.84 -97.49 23.79
#